data_AF-A0A4Y2A4M4-F1
#
_entry.id   AF-A0A4Y2A4M4-F1
#
_cell.length_a   1.000
_cell.length_b   1.000
_cell.length_c   1.000
_cell.angle_alpha   90.00
_cell.angle_beta   90.00
_cell.angle_gamma   90.00
#
_symmetry.space_group_name_H-M   'P 1'
#
loop_
_entity.id
_entity.type
_entity.pdbx_description
1 polymer ?
#
loop_
_entity_poly.entity_id
_entity_poly.type
_entity_poly.pdbx_seq_one_letter_code
_entity_poly.pdbx_strand_id
1 'polypeptide(L)'
;MFCVVMDLPQPHTRFQNYNKRLLNATRAVCESTMQKAAKEALVENNSDNNIAVAVDGTWQKRHYMSHNGVVTVASMETDKVIDVDVLSKYCACKNKQNHEKSCKSNFCGSSDMMEMKGACNIFKFSLTFHNARYTKYFGDGDSKAFDAITEENIYGDEFQVEKLECIGHVRKRMGSRLRRLKEKIKGQLLSDGKRLSGKNRLNRLTDSQIDKIQNYYGLAIH
;
A
#
# COMPACT_ATOMS: atom_id res chain seq x y z
N MET A 1 27.85 7.66 -26.67
CA MET A 1 27.69 6.50 -27.59
C MET A 1 26.28 5.94 -27.58
N PHE A 2 25.66 5.65 -26.43
CA PHE A 2 24.28 5.11 -26.35
C PHE A 2 23.21 5.95 -27.08
N CYS A 3 23.12 7.26 -26.83
CA CYS A 3 22.08 8.11 -27.46
C CYS A 3 22.17 8.14 -28.99
N VAL A 4 23.38 8.14 -29.54
CA VAL A 4 23.61 8.11 -31.00
C VAL A 4 23.18 6.76 -31.60
N VAL A 5 23.40 5.66 -30.88
CA VAL A 5 22.97 4.31 -31.32
C VAL A 5 21.44 4.17 -31.28
N MET A 6 20.77 4.89 -30.38
CA MET A 6 19.32 4.84 -30.18
C MET A 6 18.56 5.96 -30.91
N ASP A 7 19.25 6.77 -31.73
CA ASP A 7 18.70 7.97 -32.38
C ASP A 7 18.00 8.95 -31.41
N LEU A 8 18.53 9.04 -30.19
CA LEU A 8 18.07 9.94 -29.15
C LEU A 8 18.88 11.24 -29.15
N PRO A 9 18.24 12.39 -28.89
CA PRO A 9 18.96 13.65 -28.72
C PRO A 9 19.98 13.53 -27.58
N GLN A 10 21.12 14.21 -27.73
CA GLN A 10 22.12 14.21 -26.68
C GLN A 10 21.55 14.81 -25.39
N PRO A 11 21.80 14.19 -24.22
CA PRO A 11 21.32 14.72 -22.96
C PRO A 11 21.89 16.12 -22.73
N HIS A 12 21.03 17.05 -22.28
CA HIS A 12 21.45 18.43 -22.10
C HIS A 12 22.58 18.54 -21.08
N THR A 13 23.60 19.34 -21.41
CA THR A 13 24.76 19.62 -20.53
C THR A 13 24.41 20.14 -19.13
N ARG A 14 23.22 20.74 -18.95
CA ARG A 14 22.72 21.28 -17.67
C ARG A 14 21.59 20.45 -17.07
N PHE A 15 21.52 19.14 -17.40
CA PHE A 15 20.48 18.21 -16.96
C PHE A 15 20.13 18.34 -15.46
N GLN A 16 21.14 18.39 -14.59
CA GLN A 16 20.94 18.52 -13.14
C GLN A 16 20.22 19.82 -12.75
N ASN A 17 20.54 20.94 -13.40
CA ASN A 17 19.91 22.23 -13.12
C ASN A 17 18.44 22.23 -13.55
N TYR A 18 18.12 21.66 -14.71
CA TYR A 18 16.73 21.53 -15.15
C TYR A 18 15.93 20.61 -14.24
N ASN A 19 16.46 19.45 -13.87
CA ASN A 19 15.79 18.56 -12.93
C ASN A 19 15.56 19.22 -11.57
N LYS A 20 16.50 20.03 -11.08
CA LYS A 20 16.29 20.78 -9.83
C LYS A 20 15.15 21.78 -9.96
N ARG A 21 15.06 22.50 -11.08
CA ARG A 21 13.96 23.46 -11.35
C ARG A 21 12.62 22.75 -11.47
N LEU A 22 12.56 21.66 -12.24
CA LEU A 22 11.37 20.84 -12.39
C LEU A 22 10.93 20.25 -11.06
N LEU A 23 11.85 19.67 -10.27
CA LEU A 23 11.56 19.13 -8.95
C LEU A 23 10.93 20.18 -8.02
N ASN A 24 11.49 21.39 -7.98
CA ASN A 24 10.94 22.46 -7.14
C ASN A 24 9.53 22.88 -7.58
N ALA A 25 9.31 23.03 -8.90
CA ALA A 25 8.01 23.39 -9.43
C ALA A 25 6.97 22.28 -9.20
N THR A 26 7.31 21.02 -9.51
CA THR A 26 6.44 19.87 -9.28
C THR A 26 6.13 19.68 -7.81
N ARG A 27 7.10 19.88 -6.91
CA ARG A 27 6.87 19.81 -5.46
C ARG A 27 5.85 20.84 -4.99
N ALA A 28 6.01 22.11 -5.40
CA ALA A 28 5.08 23.17 -5.03
C ALA A 28 3.65 22.88 -5.51
N VAL A 29 3.49 22.39 -6.75
CA VAL A 29 2.19 21.99 -7.29
C VAL A 29 1.63 20.78 -6.54
N CYS A 30 2.46 19.77 -6.26
CA CYS A 30 2.07 18.56 -5.53
C CYS A 30 1.53 18.91 -4.14
N GLU A 31 2.28 19.69 -3.35
CA GLU A 31 1.87 20.11 -2.01
C GLU A 31 0.56 20.90 -2.04
N SER A 32 0.42 21.87 -2.95
CA SER A 32 -0.81 22.66 -3.09
C SER A 32 -2.02 21.83 -3.53
N THR A 33 -1.83 20.87 -4.44
CA THR A 33 -2.92 20.04 -4.96
C THR A 33 -3.37 18.98 -3.96
N MET A 34 -2.43 18.36 -3.24
CA MET A 34 -2.73 17.42 -2.16
C MET A 34 -3.46 18.09 -0.99
N GLN A 35 -3.04 19.29 -0.58
CA GLN A 35 -3.77 20.07 0.44
C GLN A 35 -5.20 20.41 0.00
N LYS A 36 -5.40 20.72 -1.28
CA LYS A 36 -6.74 20.98 -1.81
C LYS A 36 -7.58 19.70 -1.82
N ALA A 37 -7.00 18.58 -2.27
CA ALA A 37 -7.67 17.28 -2.28
C ALA A 37 -8.07 16.81 -0.87
N ALA A 38 -7.19 17.01 0.12
CA ALA A 38 -7.49 16.69 1.52
C ALA A 38 -8.67 17.53 2.04
N LYS A 39 -8.70 18.84 1.76
CA LYS A 39 -9.84 19.70 2.12
C LYS A 39 -11.15 19.27 1.45
N GLU A 40 -11.09 18.89 0.17
CA GLU A 40 -12.26 18.37 -0.55
C GLU A 40 -12.76 17.06 0.10
N ALA A 41 -11.86 16.15 0.49
CA ALA A 41 -12.22 14.93 1.20
C ALA A 41 -12.90 15.19 2.55
N LEU A 42 -12.44 16.19 3.31
CA LEU A 42 -13.11 16.61 4.54
C LEU A 42 -14.53 17.11 4.27
N VAL A 43 -14.73 17.94 3.24
CA VAL A 43 -16.06 18.47 2.89
C VAL A 43 -17.02 17.34 2.50
N GLU A 44 -16.57 16.42 1.65
CA GLU A 44 -17.38 15.25 1.25
C GLU A 44 -17.69 14.34 2.44
N ASN A 45 -16.80 14.28 3.44
CA ASN A 45 -17.04 13.56 4.69
C ASN A 45 -17.77 14.40 5.76
N ASN A 46 -18.69 15.27 5.36
CA ASN A 46 -19.49 16.11 6.26
C ASN A 46 -18.67 17.00 7.23
N SER A 47 -17.48 17.43 6.81
CA SER A 47 -16.52 18.18 7.63
C SER A 47 -16.02 17.44 8.88
N ASP A 48 -16.10 16.09 8.89
CA ASP A 48 -15.37 15.28 9.86
C ASP A 48 -13.88 15.25 9.48
N ASN A 49 -13.01 15.44 10.47
CA ASN A 49 -11.56 15.38 10.32
C ASN A 49 -11.03 13.95 10.14
N ASN A 50 -11.90 12.95 10.21
CA ASN A 50 -11.58 11.55 9.93
C ASN A 50 -11.71 11.28 8.44
N ILE A 51 -10.72 10.61 7.82
CA ILE A 51 -10.73 10.29 6.39
C ILE A 51 -10.44 8.79 6.22
N ALA A 52 -11.23 8.10 5.39
CA ALA A 52 -10.91 6.75 4.97
C ALA A 52 -9.93 6.80 3.80
N VAL A 53 -8.85 6.02 3.87
CA VAL A 53 -7.76 6.13 2.92
C VAL A 53 -7.36 4.80 2.30
N ALA A 54 -7.04 4.84 1.01
CA ALA A 54 -6.34 3.79 0.30
C ALA A 54 -4.82 4.06 0.32
N VAL A 55 -4.02 3.07 0.70
CA VAL A 55 -2.56 3.16 0.81
C VAL A 55 -1.92 2.13 -0.10
N ASP A 56 -0.97 2.58 -0.92
CA ASP A 56 -0.20 1.70 -1.80
C ASP A 56 1.25 2.18 -1.95
N GLY A 57 2.13 1.23 -2.24
CA GLY A 57 3.56 1.43 -2.42
C GLY A 57 4.02 1.02 -3.82
N THR A 58 4.93 1.79 -4.41
CA THR A 58 5.57 1.43 -5.68
C THR A 58 7.09 1.60 -5.59
N TRP A 59 7.81 0.78 -6.36
CA TRP A 59 9.27 0.72 -6.33
C TRP A 59 9.86 0.88 -7.73
N GLN A 60 11.03 1.50 -7.81
CA GLN A 60 11.70 1.77 -9.08
C GLN A 60 12.01 0.50 -9.90
N LYS A 61 12.29 -0.62 -9.23
CA LYS A 61 12.53 -1.92 -9.85
C LYS A 61 11.57 -2.94 -9.28
N ARG A 62 11.21 -3.94 -10.10
CA ARG A 62 10.49 -5.12 -9.61
C ARG A 62 11.38 -5.89 -8.62
N HIS A 63 10.75 -6.49 -7.60
CA HIS A 63 11.36 -7.23 -6.50
C HIS A 63 12.08 -6.36 -5.46
N TYR A 64 12.44 -7.02 -4.35
CA TYR A 64 12.92 -6.43 -3.10
C TYR A 64 14.32 -5.77 -3.16
N MET A 65 14.83 -5.45 -4.35
CA MET A 65 16.16 -4.86 -4.58
C MET A 65 16.12 -3.38 -5.02
N SER A 66 14.99 -2.71 -4.82
CA SER A 66 14.84 -1.31 -5.20
C SER A 66 15.55 -0.36 -4.25
N HIS A 67 16.21 0.66 -4.80
CA HIS A 67 16.81 1.73 -4.00
C HIS A 67 15.81 2.84 -3.68
N ASN A 68 14.80 3.04 -4.53
CA ASN A 68 13.80 4.08 -4.38
C ASN A 68 12.41 3.45 -4.32
N GLY A 69 11.59 3.98 -3.42
CA GLY A 69 10.19 3.62 -3.24
C GLY A 69 9.36 4.86 -3.02
N VAL A 70 8.09 4.80 -3.39
CA VAL A 70 7.11 5.87 -3.18
C VAL A 70 5.89 5.23 -2.54
N VAL A 71 5.42 5.80 -1.44
CA VAL A 71 4.17 5.41 -0.79
C VAL A 71 3.17 6.53 -1.05
N THR A 72 1.98 6.17 -1.50
CA THR A 72 0.90 7.11 -1.81
C THR A 72 -0.33 6.79 -1.00
N VAL A 73 -1.05 7.84 -0.63
CA VAL A 73 -2.34 7.74 0.06
C VAL A 73 -3.38 8.52 -0.73
N ALA A 74 -4.52 7.88 -0.98
CA ALA A 74 -5.68 8.47 -1.62
C ALA A 74 -6.91 8.43 -0.71
N SER A 75 -7.74 9.47 -0.75
CA SER A 75 -9.03 9.48 -0.04
C SER A 75 -10.00 8.52 -0.73
N MET A 76 -10.73 7.74 0.05
CA MET A 76 -11.77 6.84 -0.45
C MET A 76 -13.08 7.56 -0.80
N GLU A 77 -13.26 8.78 -0.30
CA GLU A 77 -14.44 9.62 -0.56
C GLU A 77 -14.31 10.34 -1.90
N THR A 78 -13.10 10.74 -2.28
CA THR A 78 -12.84 11.58 -3.47
C THR A 78 -12.02 10.91 -4.56
N ASP A 79 -11.45 9.73 -4.28
CA ASP A 79 -10.50 9.01 -5.14
C ASP A 79 -9.26 9.83 -5.54
N LYS A 80 -8.92 10.88 -4.78
CA LYS A 80 -7.78 11.76 -5.03
C LYS A 80 -6.62 11.42 -4.13
N VAL A 81 -5.40 11.55 -4.66
CA VAL A 81 -4.16 11.46 -3.87
C VAL A 81 -4.08 12.66 -2.94
N ILE A 82 -3.95 12.39 -1.64
CA ILE A 82 -3.90 13.40 -0.58
C ILE A 82 -2.53 13.45 0.11
N ASP A 83 -1.72 12.40 0.01
CA ASP A 83 -0.35 12.41 0.52
C ASP A 83 0.56 11.45 -0.26
N VAL A 84 1.87 11.76 -0.21
CA VAL A 84 2.93 10.93 -0.77
C VAL A 84 4.18 11.02 0.10
N ASP A 85 4.87 9.90 0.27
CA ASP A 85 6.22 9.88 0.85
C ASP A 85 7.19 9.17 -0.10
N VAL A 86 8.35 9.80 -0.33
CA VAL A 86 9.36 9.31 -1.25
C VAL A 86 10.58 8.88 -0.45
N LEU A 87 10.88 7.59 -0.51
CA LEU A 87 11.95 6.97 0.24
C LEU A 87 13.07 6.51 -0.69
N SER A 88 14.31 6.67 -0.22
CA SER A 88 15.53 6.38 -0.96
C SER A 88 16.58 5.81 -0.02
N LYS A 89 17.16 4.69 -0.45
CA LYS A 89 18.36 4.05 0.09
C LYS A 89 19.61 4.43 -0.71
N TYR A 90 19.45 5.22 -1.77
CA TYR A 90 20.54 5.55 -2.66
C TYR A 90 21.48 6.55 -1.97
N CYS A 91 22.71 6.09 -1.72
CA CYS A 91 23.76 6.88 -1.12
C CYS A 91 24.98 6.86 -2.05
N ALA A 92 25.38 8.04 -2.54
CA ALA A 92 26.60 8.24 -3.33
C ALA A 92 27.78 8.73 -2.48
N CYS A 93 27.61 8.85 -1.16
CA CYS A 93 28.67 9.32 -0.26
C CYS A 93 29.79 8.29 -0.16
N LYS A 94 31.04 8.77 -0.05
CA LYS A 94 32.21 7.91 0.15
C LYS A 94 32.16 7.14 1.47
N ASN A 95 31.67 7.79 2.52
CA ASN A 95 31.45 7.17 3.82
C ASN A 95 29.93 6.98 4.04
N LYS A 96 29.51 5.73 4.26
CA LYS A 96 28.09 5.39 4.50
C LYS A 96 27.61 5.72 5.92
N GLN A 97 28.51 5.97 6.86
CA GLN A 97 28.17 6.36 8.23
C GLN A 97 28.06 7.89 8.38
N ASN A 98 28.84 8.64 7.59
CA ASN A 98 28.82 10.10 7.57
C ASN A 98 28.33 10.59 6.21
N HIS A 99 27.01 10.74 6.10
CA HIS A 99 26.39 11.25 4.89
C HIS A 99 26.72 12.72 4.66
N GLU A 100 27.09 13.04 3.42
CA GLU A 100 27.25 14.42 2.97
C GLU A 100 25.87 15.12 2.91
N LYS A 101 25.85 16.46 3.03
CA LYS A 101 24.60 17.24 2.91
C LYS A 101 23.87 17.05 1.58
N SER A 102 24.60 16.64 0.54
CA SER A 102 24.08 16.35 -0.80
C SER A 102 23.40 14.97 -0.90
N CYS A 103 23.56 14.10 0.11
CA CYS A 103 23.03 12.74 0.12
C CYS A 103 21.51 12.75 -0.05
N LYS A 104 21.00 11.82 -0.85
CA LYS A 104 19.56 11.64 -1.11
C LYS A 104 19.00 10.40 -0.41
N SER A 105 19.79 9.72 0.40
CA SER A 105 19.33 8.60 1.22
C SER A 105 18.58 9.17 2.42
N ASN A 106 17.32 8.78 2.58
CA ASN A 106 16.48 9.12 3.74
C ASN A 106 15.92 7.86 4.43
N PHE A 107 16.28 6.67 3.95
CA PHE A 107 15.83 5.40 4.49
C PHE A 107 16.97 4.39 4.61
N CYS A 108 16.94 3.57 5.66
CA CYS A 108 17.84 2.44 5.88
C CYS A 108 17.01 1.20 6.20
N GLY A 109 17.20 0.11 5.47
CA GLY A 109 16.43 -1.13 5.63
C GLY A 109 16.18 -1.87 4.31
N SER A 110 15.32 -2.90 4.36
CA SER A 110 14.88 -3.62 3.15
C SER A 110 13.92 -2.77 2.31
N SER A 111 13.69 -3.15 1.05
CA SER A 111 12.75 -2.40 0.20
C SER A 111 11.31 -2.47 0.73
N ASP A 112 10.94 -3.60 1.34
CA ASP A 112 9.60 -3.87 1.89
C ASP A 112 9.30 -2.97 3.08
N MET A 113 10.31 -2.73 3.92
CA MET A 113 10.19 -1.80 5.05
C MET A 113 10.01 -0.34 4.63
N MET A 114 10.25 0.00 3.35
CA MET A 114 9.98 1.35 2.85
C MET A 114 8.47 1.62 2.83
N GLU A 115 7.64 0.64 2.49
CA GLU A 115 6.19 0.81 2.52
C GLU A 115 5.71 1.08 3.95
N MET A 116 6.17 0.27 4.91
CA MET A 116 5.87 0.45 6.34
C MET A 116 6.27 1.85 6.82
N LYS A 117 7.52 2.26 6.53
CA LYS A 117 8.03 3.55 6.97
C LYS A 117 7.30 4.73 6.33
N GLY A 118 7.01 4.63 5.03
CA GLY A 118 6.31 5.68 4.30
C GLY A 118 4.87 5.81 4.76
N ALA A 119 4.17 4.70 5.00
CA ALA A 119 2.82 4.71 5.54
C ALA A 119 2.77 5.35 6.93
N CYS A 120 3.68 4.98 7.84
CA CYS A 120 3.78 5.62 9.16
C CYS A 120 4.09 7.13 9.06
N ASN A 121 5.01 7.53 8.18
CA ASN A 121 5.33 8.94 7.98
C ASN A 121 4.10 9.72 7.49
N ILE A 122 3.38 9.21 6.49
CA ILE A 122 2.17 9.83 5.96
C ILE A 122 1.08 9.95 7.04
N PHE A 123 0.87 8.91 7.84
CA PHE A 123 -0.10 8.96 8.94
C PHE A 123 0.29 9.97 10.03
N LYS A 124 1.57 10.25 10.24
CA LYS A 124 2.01 11.36 11.11
C LYS A 124 1.78 12.72 10.46
N PHE A 125 2.03 12.81 9.16
CA PHE A 125 1.87 14.03 8.38
C PHE A 125 0.41 14.47 8.24
N SER A 126 -0.55 13.54 8.27
CA SER A 126 -1.99 13.84 8.23
C SER A 126 -2.40 14.89 9.28
N LEU A 127 -1.89 14.75 10.51
CA LEU A 127 -2.15 15.67 11.62
C LEU A 127 -1.51 17.04 11.36
N THR A 128 -0.27 17.07 10.90
CA THR A 128 0.49 18.33 10.78
C THR A 128 0.14 19.13 9.52
N PHE A 129 -0.14 18.46 8.40
CA PHE A 129 -0.36 19.10 7.10
C PHE A 129 -1.82 19.33 6.79
N HIS A 130 -2.70 18.42 7.20
CA HIS A 130 -4.12 18.45 6.87
C HIS A 130 -5.03 18.65 8.08
N ASN A 131 -4.49 18.56 9.31
CA ASN A 131 -5.27 18.55 10.55
C ASN A 131 -6.38 17.48 10.52
N ALA A 132 -6.08 16.34 9.90
CA ALA A 132 -7.00 15.22 9.69
C ALA A 132 -6.40 13.92 10.24
N ARG A 133 -7.25 12.95 10.54
CA ARG A 133 -6.89 11.60 10.97
C ARG A 133 -7.28 10.59 9.89
N TYR A 134 -6.36 9.72 9.54
CA TYR A 134 -6.63 8.59 8.65
C TYR A 134 -7.15 7.41 9.47
N THR A 135 -8.46 7.22 9.43
CA THR A 135 -9.18 6.35 10.38
C THR A 135 -9.42 4.95 9.85
N LYS A 136 -9.58 4.82 8.54
CA LYS A 136 -9.74 3.55 7.86
C LYS A 136 -8.61 3.36 6.87
N TYR A 137 -7.93 2.24 6.97
CA TYR A 137 -6.81 1.86 6.11
C TYR A 137 -7.28 0.79 5.12
N PHE A 138 -7.25 1.11 3.83
CA PHE A 138 -7.47 0.18 2.74
C PHE A 138 -6.15 -0.04 2.01
N GLY A 139 -5.58 -1.24 2.09
CA GLY A 139 -4.28 -1.52 1.47
C GLY A 139 -4.20 -2.95 0.97
N ASP A 140 -3.00 -3.33 0.53
CA ASP A 140 -2.74 -4.69 0.09
C ASP A 140 -2.92 -5.71 1.23
N GLY A 141 -3.06 -6.98 0.87
CA GLY A 141 -3.31 -8.07 1.79
C GLY A 141 -2.16 -8.33 2.79
N ASP A 142 -0.93 -7.85 2.53
CA ASP A 142 0.17 -7.91 3.49
C ASP A 142 -0.06 -6.89 4.62
N SER A 143 -0.10 -7.37 5.86
CA SER A 143 -0.50 -6.55 7.01
C SER A 143 0.61 -5.65 7.55
N LYS A 144 1.86 -5.82 7.14
CA LYS A 144 3.00 -5.20 7.81
C LYS A 144 2.93 -3.67 7.93
N ALA A 145 2.45 -2.99 6.90
CA ALA A 145 2.31 -1.53 6.95
C ALA A 145 1.23 -1.10 7.96
N PHE A 146 0.08 -1.79 7.95
CA PHE A 146 -0.98 -1.56 8.92
C PHE A 146 -0.55 -1.91 10.36
N ASP A 147 0.15 -3.03 10.53
CA ASP A 147 0.67 -3.46 11.83
C ASP A 147 1.64 -2.41 12.38
N ALA A 148 2.54 -1.87 11.54
CA ALA A 148 3.46 -0.80 11.92
C ALA A 148 2.73 0.51 12.31
N ILE A 149 1.68 0.90 11.58
CA ILE A 149 0.85 2.08 11.93
C ILE A 149 0.19 1.88 13.30
N THR A 150 -0.32 0.67 13.55
CA THR A 150 -0.99 0.30 14.80
C THR A 150 -0.01 0.30 15.96
N GLU A 151 1.19 -0.28 15.78
CA GLU A 151 2.26 -0.29 16.77
C GLU A 151 2.79 1.11 17.09
N GLU A 152 2.91 1.99 16.09
CA GLU A 152 3.35 3.37 16.31
C GLU A 152 2.31 4.23 17.04
N ASN A 153 1.05 3.77 17.12
CA ASN A 153 -0.03 4.41 17.87
C ASN A 153 -0.14 5.92 17.60
N ILE A 154 -0.14 6.29 16.32
CA ILE A 154 0.05 7.69 15.85
C ILE A 154 -1.00 8.64 16.40
N TYR A 155 -2.24 8.16 16.62
CA TYR A 155 -3.36 8.97 17.11
C TYR A 155 -3.62 8.79 18.62
N GLY A 156 -2.76 8.04 19.33
CA GLY A 156 -2.89 7.75 20.76
C GLY A 156 -3.92 6.67 21.09
N ASP A 157 -3.97 6.27 22.36
CA ASP A 157 -4.80 5.15 22.85
C ASP A 157 -6.31 5.36 22.66
N GLU A 158 -6.74 6.60 22.46
CA GLU A 158 -8.14 6.95 22.21
C GLU A 158 -8.62 6.54 20.82
N PHE A 159 -7.72 6.32 19.87
CA PHE A 159 -8.10 6.08 18.49
C PHE A 159 -7.21 5.04 17.78
N GLN A 160 -7.83 3.91 17.39
CA GLN A 160 -7.20 2.87 16.59
C GLN A 160 -7.69 2.91 15.14
N VAL A 161 -6.75 2.74 14.21
CA VAL A 161 -7.04 2.69 12.77
C VAL A 161 -7.74 1.37 12.44
N GLU A 162 -8.85 1.43 11.71
CA GLU A 162 -9.59 0.27 11.25
C GLU A 162 -9.01 -0.23 9.91
N LYS A 163 -8.65 -1.52 9.82
CA LYS A 163 -8.25 -2.13 8.54
C LYS A 163 -9.47 -2.56 7.72
N LEU A 164 -9.59 -1.99 6.53
CA LEU A 164 -10.53 -2.42 5.50
C LEU A 164 -9.87 -3.43 4.55
N GLU A 165 -10.69 -4.28 3.93
CA GLU A 165 -10.22 -5.28 2.97
C GLU A 165 -11.04 -5.25 1.69
N CYS A 166 -10.34 -5.39 0.57
CA CYS A 166 -11.03 -5.52 -0.71
C CYS A 166 -11.73 -6.88 -0.82
N ILE A 167 -12.84 -6.91 -1.55
CA ILE A 167 -13.61 -8.13 -1.78
C ILE A 167 -12.77 -9.25 -2.40
N GLY A 168 -11.81 -8.89 -3.26
CA GLY A 168 -10.86 -9.82 -3.85
C GLY A 168 -9.99 -10.51 -2.80
N HIS A 169 -9.54 -9.77 -1.77
CA HIS A 169 -8.79 -10.32 -0.66
C HIS A 169 -9.65 -11.22 0.23
N VAL A 170 -10.88 -10.81 0.54
CA VAL A 170 -11.84 -11.63 1.28
C VAL A 170 -12.08 -12.96 0.53
N ARG A 171 -12.31 -12.89 -0.78
CA ARG A 171 -12.46 -14.05 -1.65
C ARG A 171 -11.25 -14.98 -1.59
N LYS A 172 -10.03 -14.46 -1.77
CA LYS A 172 -8.79 -15.26 -1.71
C LYS A 172 -8.63 -15.93 -0.34
N ARG A 173 -8.83 -15.18 0.74
CA ARG A 173 -8.71 -15.67 2.12
C ARG A 173 -9.73 -16.76 2.42
N MET A 174 -10.98 -16.59 2.02
CA MET A 174 -12.03 -17.59 2.17
C MET A 174 -11.62 -18.91 1.52
N GLY A 175 -11.13 -18.85 0.28
CA GLY A 175 -10.63 -20.03 -0.43
C GLY A 175 -9.48 -20.73 0.29
N SER A 176 -8.50 -19.97 0.78
CA SER A 176 -7.37 -20.51 1.53
C SER A 176 -7.80 -21.17 2.84
N ARG A 177 -8.73 -20.55 3.58
CA ARG A 177 -9.27 -21.11 4.83
C ARG A 177 -10.06 -22.39 4.60
N LEU A 178 -10.91 -22.45 3.56
CA LEU A 178 -11.65 -23.65 3.20
C LEU A 178 -10.74 -24.81 2.78
N ARG A 179 -9.69 -24.52 2.00
CA ARG A 179 -8.67 -25.53 1.62
C ARG A 179 -7.90 -26.04 2.84
N ARG A 180 -7.49 -25.16 3.76
CA ARG A 180 -6.85 -25.56 5.03
C ARG A 180 -7.78 -26.43 5.89
N LEU A 181 -9.06 -26.09 5.98
CA LEU A 181 -10.07 -26.88 6.69
C LEU A 181 -10.22 -28.27 6.08
N LYS A 182 -10.29 -28.35 4.75
CA LYS A 182 -10.34 -29.61 4.00
C LYS A 182 -9.15 -30.52 4.32
N GLU A 183 -7.94 -29.97 4.39
CA GLU A 183 -6.75 -30.75 4.75
C GLU A 183 -6.72 -31.13 6.25
N LYS A 184 -7.16 -30.23 7.15
CA LYS A 184 -7.19 -30.51 8.60
C LYS A 184 -8.14 -31.66 8.97
N ILE A 185 -9.28 -31.75 8.29
CA ILE A 185 -10.34 -32.75 8.54
C ILE A 185 -10.16 -33.99 7.64
N LYS A 186 -9.05 -34.06 6.90
CA LYS A 186 -8.79 -35.16 5.97
C LYS A 186 -8.79 -36.51 6.70
N GLY A 187 -9.60 -37.44 6.19
CA GLY A 187 -9.75 -38.77 6.76
C GLY A 187 -10.77 -38.90 7.90
N GLN A 188 -11.19 -37.79 8.52
CA GLN A 188 -12.26 -37.80 9.51
C GLN A 188 -13.62 -38.01 8.84
N LEU A 189 -14.48 -38.76 9.52
CA LEU A 189 -15.88 -38.91 9.15
C LEU A 189 -16.68 -37.83 9.87
N LEU A 190 -17.58 -37.18 9.15
CA LEU A 190 -18.57 -36.28 9.71
C LEU A 190 -19.67 -37.11 10.40
N SER A 191 -20.63 -36.43 11.04
CA SER A 191 -21.77 -37.07 11.71
C SER A 191 -22.61 -37.96 10.78
N ASP A 192 -22.54 -37.73 9.47
CA ASP A 192 -23.19 -38.55 8.44
C ASP A 192 -22.37 -39.79 8.03
N GLY A 193 -21.29 -40.11 8.75
CA GLY A 193 -20.41 -41.24 8.46
C GLY A 193 -19.60 -41.08 7.16
N LYS A 194 -19.54 -39.87 6.57
CA LYS A 194 -18.84 -39.59 5.31
C LYS A 194 -17.72 -38.57 5.51
N ARG A 195 -16.71 -38.63 4.63
CA ARG A 195 -15.60 -37.66 4.62
C ARG A 195 -16.07 -36.30 4.10
N LEU A 196 -15.45 -35.22 4.58
CA LEU A 196 -15.72 -33.83 4.16
C LEU A 196 -15.42 -33.59 2.67
N SER A 197 -14.44 -34.30 2.10
CA SER A 197 -14.04 -34.20 0.69
C SER A 197 -13.92 -35.58 0.04
N GLY A 198 -14.05 -35.64 -1.30
CA GLY A 198 -13.93 -36.87 -2.09
C GLY A 198 -14.39 -36.67 -3.54
N LYS A 199 -13.77 -37.37 -4.51
CA LYS A 199 -14.17 -37.36 -5.92
C LYS A 199 -15.62 -37.87 -6.07
N ASN A 200 -16.39 -37.22 -6.95
CA ASN A 200 -17.74 -37.63 -7.39
C ASN A 200 -18.83 -37.67 -6.30
N ARG A 201 -18.77 -36.81 -5.28
CA ARG A 201 -19.86 -36.69 -4.29
C ARG A 201 -20.51 -35.31 -4.35
N LEU A 202 -21.80 -35.26 -4.71
CA LEU A 202 -22.65 -34.08 -4.51
C LEU A 202 -22.59 -33.65 -3.03
N ASN A 203 -22.60 -32.34 -2.77
CA ASN A 203 -22.59 -31.73 -1.43
C ASN A 203 -21.30 -31.98 -0.60
N ARG A 204 -20.13 -32.01 -1.24
CA ARG A 204 -18.82 -32.10 -0.55
C ARG A 204 -17.88 -30.98 -0.95
N LEU A 205 -17.07 -30.55 0.00
CA LEU A 205 -16.11 -29.46 -0.16
C LEU A 205 -14.94 -29.88 -1.07
N THR A 206 -15.19 -29.90 -2.37
CA THR A 206 -14.18 -30.09 -3.43
C THR A 206 -13.55 -28.75 -3.79
N ASP A 207 -12.39 -28.75 -4.46
CA ASP A 207 -11.74 -27.50 -4.87
C ASP A 207 -12.64 -26.69 -5.83
N SER A 208 -13.36 -27.37 -6.73
CA SER A 208 -14.38 -26.72 -7.58
C SER A 208 -15.52 -26.09 -6.78
N GLN A 209 -15.99 -26.73 -5.70
CA GLN A 209 -16.99 -26.11 -4.83
C GLN A 209 -16.42 -24.92 -4.07
N ILE A 210 -15.17 -25.00 -3.59
CA ILE A 210 -14.49 -23.86 -2.95
C ILE A 210 -14.39 -22.69 -3.94
N ASP A 211 -13.99 -22.94 -5.19
CA ASP A 211 -13.92 -21.91 -6.23
C ASP A 211 -15.29 -21.31 -6.54
N LYS A 212 -16.36 -22.11 -6.56
CA LYS A 212 -17.74 -21.63 -6.69
C LYS A 212 -18.14 -20.73 -5.53
N ILE A 213 -17.89 -21.13 -4.28
CA ILE A 213 -18.18 -20.31 -3.09
C ILE A 213 -17.43 -18.98 -3.16
N GLN A 214 -16.14 -19.01 -3.51
CA GLN A 214 -15.31 -17.81 -3.71
C GLN A 214 -15.91 -16.88 -4.79
N ASN A 215 -16.32 -17.43 -5.94
CA ASN A 215 -16.96 -16.67 -7.00
C ASN A 215 -18.31 -16.08 -6.56
N TYR A 216 -19.19 -16.88 -5.95
CA TYR A 216 -20.51 -16.43 -5.52
C TYR A 216 -20.41 -15.30 -4.50
N TYR A 217 -19.51 -15.42 -3.52
CA TYR A 217 -19.30 -14.35 -2.55
C TYR A 217 -18.83 -13.05 -3.23
N GLY A 218 -17.89 -13.16 -4.18
CA GLY A 218 -17.42 -12.01 -4.95
C GLY A 218 -18.52 -11.35 -5.79
N LEU A 219 -19.41 -12.16 -6.38
CA LEU A 219 -20.51 -11.68 -7.22
C LEU A 219 -21.70 -11.13 -6.40
N ALA A 220 -21.90 -11.58 -5.17
CA ALA A 220 -23.06 -11.19 -4.35
C ALA A 220 -22.97 -9.79 -3.73
N ILE A 221 -21.77 -9.20 -3.73
CA ILE A 221 -21.50 -7.87 -3.14
C ILE A 221 -21.35 -6.79 -4.26
N HIS A 222 -21.19 -7.22 -5.52
CA HIS A 222 -21.22 -6.35 -6.70
C HIS A 222 -22.64 -6.20 -7.23
#